data_AF-A0A935P0A5-F1
#
_entry.id   AF-A0A935P0A5-F1
#
_cell.length_a   1.000
_cell.length_b   1.000
_cell.length_c   1.000
_cell.angle_alpha   90.00
_cell.angle_beta   90.00
_cell.angle_gamma   90.00
#
_symmetry.space_group_name_H-M   'P 1'
#
loop_
_entity.id
_entity.type
_entity.pdbx_description
1 polymer ?
#
loop_
_entity_poly.entity_id
_entity_poly.type
_entity_poly.pdbx_seq_one_letter_code
_entity_poly.pdbx_strand_id
1 'polypeptide(L)'
;MLRAVVTRGTASAARGVGREVAGKTGTTNDNTDAWFVGYSRRVLGTVWLGFDDPGQKLGPRADGSHAALPWWLDGLREVERDRPPSPVLPAPPGGMERVSIDRESGLRARTSGLELWFREGSAPTEQAGMPSGAGTDFERASREF
;
A
#
# COMPACT_ATOMS: atom_id res chain seq x y z
N MET A 1 -3.76 3.71 -5.11
CA MET A 1 -2.98 2.55 -4.61
C MET A 1 -2.05 2.89 -3.44
N LEU A 2 -1.26 3.97 -3.47
CA LEU A 2 -0.31 4.29 -2.38
C LEU A 2 -0.95 4.53 -1.01
N ARG A 3 -2.17 5.10 -0.94
CA ARG A 3 -2.96 5.17 0.30
C ARG A 3 -3.18 3.78 0.93
N ALA A 4 -3.29 2.74 0.11
CA ALA A 4 -3.46 1.37 0.61
C ALA A 4 -2.21 0.82 1.31
N VAL A 5 -1.01 1.30 0.98
CA VAL A 5 0.21 0.91 1.70
C VAL A 5 0.16 1.41 3.14
N VAL A 6 -0.43 2.58 3.36
CA VAL A 6 -0.70 3.11 4.71
C VAL A 6 -1.86 2.36 5.35
N THR A 7 -3.01 2.22 4.67
CA THR A 7 -4.22 1.67 5.30
C THR A 7 -4.25 0.15 5.45
N ARG A 8 -3.42 -0.60 4.72
CA ARG A 8 -3.35 -2.07 4.79
C ARG A 8 -1.98 -2.70 4.53
N GLY A 9 -0.95 -1.90 4.23
CA GLY A 9 0.38 -2.40 3.89
C GLY A 9 1.45 -2.08 4.93
N THR A 10 2.70 -2.03 4.45
CA THR A 10 3.92 -1.87 5.25
C THR A 10 4.03 -0.51 5.95
N ALA A 11 3.36 0.53 5.44
CA ALA A 11 3.40 1.85 6.05
C ALA A 11 2.27 2.06 7.10
N SER A 12 1.83 0.99 7.76
CA SER A 12 0.69 1.01 8.69
C SER A 12 0.86 1.96 9.87
N ALA A 13 2.10 2.21 10.31
CA ALA A 13 2.42 3.19 11.37
C ALA A 13 1.96 4.61 11.01
N ALA A 14 1.83 4.93 9.72
CA ALA A 14 1.36 6.24 9.27
C ALA A 14 -0.16 6.46 9.45
N ARG A 15 -0.96 5.43 9.79
CA ARG A 15 -2.42 5.57 10.02
C ARG A 15 -2.72 6.49 11.21
N GLY A 16 -1.85 6.52 12.21
CA GLY A 16 -2.04 7.27 13.46
C GLY A 16 -1.61 8.74 13.39
N VAL A 17 -1.19 9.25 12.23
CA VAL A 17 -0.65 10.63 12.13
C VAL A 17 -1.73 11.71 12.17
N GLY A 18 -3.02 11.34 12.27
CA GLY A 18 -4.15 12.28 12.34
C GLY A 18 -4.40 13.06 11.05
N ARG A 19 -3.72 12.69 9.96
CA ARG A 19 -3.82 13.30 8.63
C ARG A 19 -3.90 12.18 7.61
N GLU A 20 -4.59 12.43 6.49
CA GLU A 20 -4.49 11.50 5.38
C GLU A 20 -3.09 11.59 4.77
N VAL A 21 -2.47 10.43 4.54
CA VAL A 21 -1.17 10.30 3.87
C VAL A 21 -1.14 9.07 2.96
N ALA A 22 -0.26 9.10 1.96
CA ALA A 22 0.05 7.96 1.10
C ALA A 22 1.55 7.86 0.91
N GLY A 23 2.06 6.65 0.69
CA GLY A 23 3.49 6.47 0.48
C GLY A 23 3.87 5.03 0.19
N LYS A 24 5.17 4.78 0.10
CA LYS A 24 5.74 3.47 -0.14
C LYS A 24 7.03 3.30 0.65
N THR A 25 7.16 2.15 1.29
CA THR A 25 8.41 1.70 1.90
C THR A 25 9.31 1.08 0.82
N GLY A 26 10.61 1.33 0.92
CA GLY A 26 11.65 0.65 0.15
C GLY A 26 12.72 0.11 1.09
N THR A 27 13.25 -1.07 0.77
CA THR A 27 14.37 -1.69 1.48
C THR A 27 15.21 -2.39 0.41
N THR A 28 16.51 -2.12 0.37
CA THR A 28 17.41 -2.79 -0.58
C THR A 28 17.73 -4.21 -0.13
N ASN A 29 18.17 -5.03 -1.09
CA ASN A 29 18.78 -6.32 -0.79
C ASN A 29 19.96 -6.10 0.17
N ASP A 30 20.24 -7.08 1.03
CA ASP A 30 21.26 -6.98 2.09
C ASP A 30 21.01 -5.96 3.20
N ASN A 31 19.90 -5.20 3.15
CA ASN A 31 19.48 -4.28 4.22
C ASN A 31 20.54 -3.19 4.49
N THR A 32 21.07 -2.63 3.40
CA THR A 32 22.01 -1.48 3.39
C THR A 32 21.26 -0.15 3.36
N ASP A 33 20.04 -0.13 2.83
CA ASP A 33 19.24 1.09 2.66
C ASP A 33 17.79 0.90 3.10
N ALA A 34 17.29 1.90 3.80
CA ALA A 34 15.89 2.05 4.15
C ALA A 34 15.34 3.34 3.53
N TRP A 35 14.22 3.21 2.81
CA TRP A 35 13.55 4.33 2.14
C TRP A 35 12.10 4.45 2.57
N PHE A 36 11.64 5.69 2.68
CA PHE A 36 10.23 5.99 2.66
C PHE A 36 9.97 7.21 1.78
N VAL A 37 9.13 7.04 0.76
CA VAL A 37 8.64 8.13 -0.08
C VAL A 37 7.15 8.29 0.22
N GLY A 38 6.76 9.48 0.66
CA GLY A 38 5.40 9.76 1.07
C GLY A 38 4.93 11.15 0.66
N TYR A 39 3.61 11.31 0.64
CA TYR A 39 2.98 12.59 0.40
C TYR A 39 1.66 12.76 1.17
N SER A 40 1.37 14.02 1.46
CA SER A 40 0.06 14.56 1.80
C SER A 40 -0.43 15.43 0.63
N ARG A 41 -1.52 16.19 0.82
CA ARG A 41 -1.96 17.17 -0.19
C ARG A 41 -0.95 18.29 -0.46
N ARG A 42 -0.09 18.59 0.52
CA ARG A 42 0.76 19.79 0.54
C ARG A 42 2.25 19.46 0.58
N VAL A 43 2.58 18.29 1.12
CA VAL A 43 3.97 17.87 1.34
C VAL A 43 4.21 16.62 0.52
N LEU A 44 5.29 16.62 -0.24
CA LEU A 44 5.91 15.41 -0.78
C LEU A 44 7.32 15.36 -0.20
N GLY A 45 7.70 14.21 0.34
CA GLY A 45 9.00 14.03 0.98
C GLY A 45 9.53 12.63 0.79
N THR A 46 10.84 12.52 0.83
CA THR A 46 11.57 11.27 0.83
C THR A 46 12.51 11.24 2.01
N VAL A 47 12.65 10.08 2.65
CA VAL A 47 13.65 9.81 3.66
C VAL A 47 14.43 8.58 3.22
N TRP A 48 15.75 8.70 3.30
CA TRP A 48 16.70 7.61 3.11
C TRP A 48 17.58 7.50 4.35
N LEU A 49 17.85 6.27 4.77
CA LEU A 49 18.90 5.95 5.71
C LEU A 49 19.81 4.91 5.07
N GLY A 50 21.10 5.14 5.18
CA GLY A 50 22.18 4.29 4.73
C GLY A 50 23.49 4.78 5.36
N PHE A 51 24.54 3.97 5.26
CA PHE A 51 25.89 4.41 5.56
C PHE A 51 26.57 4.89 4.28
N ASP A 52 27.57 5.78 4.44
CA ASP A 52 28.38 6.23 3.30
C ASP A 52 29.17 5.08 2.65
N ASP A 53 29.51 4.05 3.43
CA ASP A 53 29.98 2.76 2.91
C ASP A 53 28.77 1.91 2.49
N PRO A 54 28.55 1.68 1.17
CA PRO A 54 27.38 0.95 0.67
C PRO A 54 27.39 -0.54 1.03
N GLY A 55 28.54 -1.10 1.45
CA GLY A 55 28.63 -2.49 1.91
C GLY A 55 28.15 -2.67 3.35
N GLN A 56 27.99 -1.58 4.10
CA GLN A 56 27.65 -1.64 5.51
C GLN A 56 26.13 -1.80 5.71
N LYS A 57 25.75 -2.83 6.46
CA LYS A 57 24.34 -3.14 6.74
C LYS A 57 23.81 -2.26 7.87
N LEU A 58 22.56 -1.79 7.74
CA LEU A 58 21.86 -1.02 8.78
C LEU A 58 21.52 -1.82 10.04
N GLY A 59 21.62 -3.15 9.96
CA GLY A 59 21.30 -4.05 11.05
C GLY A 59 19.84 -4.52 11.09
N PRO A 60 19.51 -5.43 12.00
CA PRO A 60 18.21 -6.10 12.02
C PRO A 60 17.05 -5.10 12.14
N ARG A 61 15.99 -5.32 11.36
CA ARG A 61 14.75 -4.51 11.31
C ARG A 61 14.94 -3.07 10.82
N ALA A 62 16.08 -2.72 10.26
CA ALA A 62 16.28 -1.40 9.67
C ALA A 62 15.72 -1.33 8.22
N ASP A 63 14.43 -1.59 8.09
CA ASP A 63 13.70 -1.49 6.82
C ASP A 63 12.99 -0.13 6.67
N GLY A 64 12.46 0.16 5.48
CA GLY A 64 11.77 1.44 5.21
C GLY A 64 10.60 1.76 6.16
N SER A 65 9.97 0.76 6.78
CA SER A 65 8.84 0.92 7.71
C SER A 65 9.29 1.29 9.12
N HIS A 66 10.44 0.78 9.56
CA HIS A 66 10.94 0.94 10.92
C HIS A 66 12.05 1.99 11.04
N ALA A 67 12.88 2.14 10.01
CA ALA A 67 13.98 3.09 9.99
C ALA A 67 13.59 4.41 9.31
N ALA A 68 13.04 4.38 8.10
CA ALA A 68 12.82 5.62 7.32
C ALA A 68 11.47 6.30 7.59
N LEU A 69 10.38 5.52 7.68
CA LEU A 69 9.03 6.05 7.89
C LEU A 69 8.89 6.94 9.14
N PRO A 70 9.45 6.61 10.32
CA PRO A 70 9.30 7.46 11.51
C PRO A 70 9.82 8.89 11.31
N TRP A 71 11.00 9.04 10.70
CA TRP A 71 11.58 10.35 10.38
C TRP A 71 10.71 11.14 9.41
N TRP A 72 10.13 10.47 8.42
CA TRP A 72 9.21 11.12 7.49
C TRP A 72 7.95 11.62 8.21
N LEU A 73 7.40 10.83 9.14
CA LEU A 73 6.25 11.23 9.94
C LEU A 73 6.54 12.42 10.85
N ASP A 74 7.73 12.48 11.44
CA ASP A 74 8.14 13.63 12.26
C ASP A 74 8.28 14.90 11.43
N GLY A 75 8.92 14.82 10.26
CA GLY A 75 8.97 15.94 9.32
C GLY A 75 7.58 16.40 8.86
N LEU A 76 6.67 15.47 8.57
CA LEU A 76 5.29 15.81 8.22
C LEU A 76 4.58 16.54 9.38
N ARG A 77 4.69 16.02 10.61
CA ARG A 77 4.06 16.63 11.80
C ARG A 77 4.54 18.06 12.00
N GLU A 78 5.82 18.32 11.75
CA GLU A 78 6.39 19.65 11.87
C GLU A 78 5.84 20.60 10.81
N VAL A 79 5.92 20.22 9.52
CA VAL A 79 5.48 21.07 8.40
C VAL A 79 3.98 21.36 8.43
N GLU A 80 3.20 20.42 8.96
CA GLU A 80 1.74 20.49 9.00
C GLU A 80 1.18 20.94 10.36
N ARG A 81 2.02 21.22 11.38
CA ARG A 81 1.61 21.46 12.78
C ARG A 81 0.40 22.40 12.90
N ASP A 82 0.47 23.55 12.26
CA ASP A 82 -0.55 24.61 12.35
C ASP A 82 -1.51 24.64 11.16
N ARG A 83 -1.52 23.58 10.34
CA ARG A 83 -2.35 23.49 9.13
C ARG A 83 -3.60 22.65 9.38
N PRO A 84 -4.76 23.04 8.83
CA PRO A 84 -5.96 22.20 8.91
C PRO A 84 -5.72 20.88 8.15
N PRO A 85 -6.34 19.76 8.61
CA PRO A 85 -6.29 18.50 7.89
C PRO A 85 -6.77 18.65 6.45
N SER A 86 -6.14 17.93 5.53
CA SER A 86 -6.51 17.93 4.11
C SER A 86 -6.47 16.50 3.56
N PRO A 87 -7.39 16.13 2.65
CA PRO A 87 -7.37 14.82 2.02
C PRO A 87 -6.19 14.70 1.05
N VAL A 88 -5.62 13.50 0.94
CA VAL A 88 -4.41 13.25 0.11
C VAL A 88 -4.69 13.40 -1.37
N LEU A 89 -5.81 12.83 -1.84
CA LEU A 89 -6.14 12.78 -3.25
C LEU A 89 -7.38 13.64 -3.52
N PRO A 90 -7.39 14.42 -4.63
CA PRO A 90 -8.64 14.94 -5.17
C PRO A 90 -9.53 13.80 -5.66
N ALA A 91 -10.78 14.12 -6.00
CA ALA A 91 -11.64 13.19 -6.72
C ALA A 91 -10.91 12.66 -7.97
N PRO A 92 -11.16 11.39 -8.37
CA PRO A 92 -10.60 10.86 -9.61
C PRO A 92 -10.89 11.83 -10.77
N PRO A 93 -9.94 11.98 -11.72
CA PRO A 93 -10.19 12.74 -12.93
C PRO A 93 -11.42 12.20 -13.69
N GLY A 94 -12.01 13.01 -14.56
CA GLY A 94 -13.02 12.54 -15.51
C GLY A 94 -12.46 11.43 -16.42
N GLY A 95 -13.34 10.59 -16.97
CA GLY A 95 -12.94 9.43 -17.77
C GLY A 95 -12.49 8.23 -16.94
N MET A 96 -12.92 8.14 -15.67
CA MET A 96 -12.60 7.06 -14.76
C MET A 96 -13.88 6.35 -14.31
N GLU A 97 -13.90 5.03 -14.41
CA GLU A 97 -14.97 4.18 -13.88
C GLU A 97 -14.50 3.43 -12.62
N ARG A 98 -15.42 3.23 -11.67
CA ARG A 98 -15.17 2.39 -10.49
C ARG A 98 -15.82 1.03 -10.69
N VAL A 99 -15.02 -0.03 -10.56
CA VAL A 99 -15.46 -1.40 -10.83
C VAL A 99 -15.08 -2.30 -9.65
N SER A 100 -16.00 -3.19 -9.28
CA SER A 100 -15.74 -4.23 -8.30
C SER A 100 -15.01 -5.39 -8.94
N ILE A 101 -13.82 -5.71 -8.45
CA ILE A 101 -12.92 -6.72 -9.03
C ILE A 101 -12.75 -7.89 -8.06
N ASP A 102 -12.94 -9.10 -8.56
CA ASP A 102 -12.62 -10.31 -7.81
C ASP A 102 -11.10 -10.38 -7.60
N ARG A 103 -10.67 -10.63 -6.36
CA ARG A 103 -9.26 -10.50 -5.97
C ARG A 103 -8.38 -11.61 -6.56
N GLU A 104 -8.98 -12.75 -6.85
CA GLU A 104 -8.24 -13.94 -7.30
C GLU A 104 -8.11 -13.95 -8.82
N SER A 105 -9.22 -13.76 -9.54
CA SER A 105 -9.26 -13.78 -11.00
C SER A 105 -8.86 -12.46 -11.65
N GLY A 106 -9.00 -11.33 -10.94
CA GLY A 106 -8.84 -9.99 -11.52
C GLY A 106 -9.97 -9.57 -12.47
N LEU A 107 -11.04 -10.36 -12.59
CA LEU A 107 -12.23 -10.08 -13.41
C LEU A 107 -13.29 -9.30 -12.62
N ARG A 108 -14.39 -8.89 -13.27
CA ARG A 108 -15.49 -8.22 -12.56
C ARG A 108 -16.12 -9.16 -11.54
N ALA A 109 -16.22 -8.71 -10.29
CA ALA A 109 -16.88 -9.44 -9.23
C ALA A 109 -18.40 -9.51 -9.47
N ARG A 110 -19.02 -10.65 -9.14
CA ARG A 110 -20.49 -10.82 -9.22
C ARG A 110 -21.24 -10.27 -8.01
N THR A 111 -20.65 -10.41 -6.82
CA THR A 111 -21.27 -10.05 -5.54
C THR A 111 -20.51 -8.93 -4.86
N SER A 112 -19.28 -9.22 -4.41
CA SER A 112 -18.42 -8.27 -3.72
C SER A 112 -16.97 -8.48 -4.14
N GLY A 113 -16.30 -7.40 -4.49
CA GLY A 113 -14.90 -7.40 -4.86
C GLY A 113 -14.11 -6.26 -4.23
N LEU A 114 -12.87 -6.12 -4.65
CA LEU A 114 -12.07 -4.95 -4.40
C LEU A 114 -12.52 -3.83 -5.36
N GLU A 115 -13.02 -2.74 -4.81
CA GLU A 115 -13.35 -1.54 -5.59
C GLU A 115 -12.06 -0.88 -6.11
N LEU A 116 -11.89 -0.88 -7.43
CA LEU A 116 -10.76 -0.29 -8.13
C LEU A 116 -11.23 0.75 -9.15
N TRP A 117 -10.36 1.73 -9.39
CA TRP A 117 -10.56 2.73 -10.42
C TRP A 117 -9.86 2.28 -11.70
N PHE A 118 -10.56 2.36 -12.82
CA PHE A 118 -10.05 2.12 -14.16
C PHE A 118 -10.28 3.36 -15.01
N ARG A 119 -9.44 3.55 -16.03
CA ARG A 119 -9.80 4.45 -17.11
C ARG A 119 -10.98 3.83 -17.85
N GLU A 120 -11.94 4.65 -18.26
CA GLU A 120 -13.10 4.16 -19.03
C GLU A 120 -12.64 3.29 -20.21
N GLY A 121 -13.23 2.11 -20.33
CA GLY A 121 -12.92 1.14 -21.37
C GLY A 121 -11.65 0.30 -21.12
N SER A 122 -10.94 0.51 -20.01
CA SER A 122 -9.80 -0.34 -19.61
C SER A 122 -10.14 -1.34 -18.52
N ALA A 123 -11.35 -1.29 -17.96
CA ALA A 123 -11.78 -2.27 -16.98
C ALA A 123 -11.98 -3.65 -17.63
N PRO A 124 -11.72 -4.75 -16.91
CA PRO A 124 -12.12 -6.09 -17.35
C PRO A 124 -13.61 -6.10 -17.72
N THR A 125 -13.98 -6.75 -18.81
CA THR A 125 -15.38 -6.86 -19.25
C THR A 125 -16.02 -8.19 -18.82
N GLU A 126 -15.20 -9.22 -18.67
CA GLU A 126 -15.63 -10.54 -18.22
C GLU A 126 -15.95 -10.55 -16.71
N GLN A 127 -16.93 -11.38 -16.34
CA GLN A 127 -17.28 -11.62 -14.94
C GLN A 127 -16.53 -12.85 -14.42
N ALA A 128 -16.10 -12.79 -13.17
CA ALA A 128 -15.54 -13.94 -12.48
C ALA A 128 -16.53 -15.12 -12.51
N GLY A 129 -15.98 -16.34 -12.60
CA GLY A 129 -16.77 -17.56 -12.38
C GLY A 129 -17.40 -17.56 -10.99
N MET A 130 -18.41 -18.41 -10.77
CA MET A 130 -18.87 -18.65 -9.39
C MET A 130 -17.66 -19.11 -8.58
N PRO A 131 -17.42 -18.58 -7.35
CA PRO A 131 -16.44 -19.19 -6.47
C PRO A 131 -16.84 -20.67 -6.39
N SER A 132 -15.96 -21.57 -6.80
CA SER A 132 -16.16 -22.99 -6.57
C SER A 132 -16.37 -23.11 -5.07
N GLY A 133 -17.61 -23.40 -4.66
CA GLY A 133 -17.92 -23.65 -3.27
C GLY A 133 -16.86 -24.59 -2.74
N ALA A 134 -16.27 -24.24 -1.60
CA ALA A 134 -15.36 -25.10 -0.87
C ALA A 134 -16.08 -26.44 -0.62
N GLY A 135 -15.93 -27.37 -1.57
CA GLY A 135 -16.04 -28.78 -1.30
C GLY A 135 -14.93 -29.06 -0.31
N THR A 136 -15.32 -29.34 0.92
CA THR A 136 -14.46 -29.87 1.96
C THR A 136 -13.85 -31.18 1.45
N ASP A 137 -12.75 -31.11 0.72
CA ASP A 137 -11.94 -32.28 0.37
C ASP A 137 -10.88 -32.51 1.47
N PHE A 138 -11.37 -32.59 2.71
CA PHE A 138 -10.58 -32.97 3.89
C PHE A 138 -10.29 -34.48 3.93
N GLU A 139 -10.86 -35.28 3.01
CA GLU A 139 -10.65 -36.73 2.95
C GLU A 139 -9.49 -37.18 2.05
N ARG A 140 -8.94 -36.30 1.20
CA ARG A 140 -7.87 -36.71 0.28
C ARG A 140 -6.45 -36.62 0.86
N ALA A 141 -6.27 -35.97 2.01
CA ALA A 141 -4.96 -35.77 2.64
C ALA A 141 -4.61 -36.78 3.75
N SER A 142 -5.51 -37.71 4.11
CA SER A 142 -5.27 -38.71 5.17
C SER A 142 -5.02 -40.13 4.66
N ARG A 143 -4.72 -40.30 3.36
CA ARG A 143 -4.32 -41.59 2.78
C ARG A 143 -2.85 -41.68 2.38
N GLU A 144 -2.07 -40.63 2.60
CA GLU A 144 -0.63 -40.62 2.31
C GLU A 144 0.17 -39.98 3.44
N PHE A 145 -0.05 -40.42 4.68
CA PHE A 145 0.94 -40.43 5.77
C PHE A 145 0.61 -41.54 6.77
#